data_AF-A0A2G5N6K0-F1
#
_entry.id   AF-A0A2G5N6K0-F1
#
_cell.length_a   1.000
_cell.length_b   1.000
_cell.length_c   1.000
_cell.angle_alpha   90.00
_cell.angle_beta   90.00
_cell.angle_gamma   90.00
#
_symmetry.space_group_name_H-M   'P 1'
#
loop_
_entity.id
_entity.type
_entity.pdbx_description
1 polymer ?
#
loop_
_entity_poly.entity_id
_entity_poly.type
_entity_poly.pdbx_seq_one_letter_code
_entity_poly.pdbx_strand_id
1 'polypeptide(L)'
;MSKSFDMELFLSAVLTGSHATRQRHVRQAKIIQAEIAEHWQRETPWTWQRKHVIWLLEKRLAQRSNATLYYYLLTLRLLARRLEKSWV
;
A
#
# COMPACT_ATOMS: atom_id res chain seq x y z
N MET A 1 7.67 9.20 -21.25
CA MET A 1 7.27 8.12 -20.33
C MET A 1 8.26 8.09 -19.18
N SER A 2 7.87 8.56 -18.00
CA SER A 2 8.67 8.44 -16.78
C SER A 2 8.71 6.97 -16.35
N LYS A 3 9.80 6.55 -15.72
CA LYS A 3 9.96 5.22 -15.12
C LYS A 3 8.88 5.04 -14.05
N SER A 4 8.11 3.96 -14.13
CA SER A 4 7.13 3.60 -13.08
C SER A 4 7.82 3.51 -11.72
N PHE A 5 7.16 4.01 -10.68
CA PHE A 5 7.71 3.98 -9.32
C PHE A 5 7.90 2.54 -8.85
N ASP A 6 9.12 2.20 -8.43
CA ASP A 6 9.48 0.85 -8.00
C ASP A 6 9.06 0.61 -6.54
N MET A 7 7.87 0.05 -6.37
CA MET A 7 7.30 -0.29 -5.06
C MET A 7 8.08 -1.36 -4.31
N GLU A 8 8.73 -2.29 -5.03
CA GLU A 8 9.48 -3.38 -4.39
C GLU A 8 10.77 -2.85 -3.80
N LEU A 9 11.51 -2.05 -4.57
CA LEU A 9 12.69 -1.35 -4.08
C LEU A 9 12.32 -0.43 -2.90
N PHE A 10 11.22 0.30 -3.01
CA PHE A 10 10.74 1.19 -1.95
C PHE A 10 10.48 0.46 -0.62
N LEU A 11 9.87 -0.73 -0.67
CA LEU A 11 9.52 -1.53 0.51
C LEU A 11 10.65 -2.43 1.02
N SER A 12 11.73 -2.61 0.25
CA SER A 12 12.83 -3.52 0.61
C SER A 12 13.41 -3.30 2.01
N ALA A 13 13.43 -2.05 2.50
CA ALA A 13 13.92 -1.70 3.84
C ALA A 13 13.01 -2.14 5.00
N VAL A 14 11.73 -2.42 4.74
CA VAL A 14 10.74 -2.79 5.77
C VAL A 14 10.14 -4.19 5.58
N LEU A 15 10.38 -4.83 4.43
CA LEU A 15 9.89 -6.16 4.13
C LEU A 15 10.69 -7.23 4.86
N THR A 16 10.07 -7.83 5.87
CA THR A 16 10.63 -8.96 6.62
C THR A 16 9.84 -10.24 6.38
N GLY A 17 10.44 -11.39 6.69
CA GLY A 17 9.77 -12.70 6.64
C GLY A 17 9.96 -13.46 5.32
N SER A 18 9.12 -14.48 5.11
CA SER A 18 9.27 -15.42 3.99
C SER A 18 9.10 -14.74 2.63
N HIS A 19 9.66 -15.36 1.58
CA HIS A 19 9.51 -14.87 0.21
C HIS A 19 8.04 -14.70 -0.20
N ALA A 20 7.18 -15.67 0.13
CA ALA A 20 5.75 -15.61 -0.17
C ALA A 20 5.04 -14.44 0.51
N THR A 21 5.37 -14.16 1.79
CA THR A 21 4.80 -13.03 2.54
C THR A 21 5.26 -11.70 1.96
N ARG A 22 6.55 -11.56 1.61
CA ARG A 22 7.09 -10.35 0.99
C ARG A 22 6.42 -10.06 -0.36
N GLN A 23 6.28 -11.08 -1.21
CA GLN A 23 5.60 -10.95 -2.51
C GLN A 23 4.13 -10.54 -2.38
N ARG A 24 3.43 -11.03 -1.35
CA ARG A 24 2.05 -10.60 -1.05
C ARG A 24 1.99 -9.10 -0.76
N HIS A 25 2.86 -8.61 0.11
CA HIS A 25 2.92 -7.18 0.46
C HIS A 25 3.24 -6.32 -0.75
N VAL A 26 4.23 -6.70 -1.57
CA VAL A 26 4.57 -5.99 -2.81
C VAL A 26 3.37 -5.92 -3.75
N ARG A 27 2.67 -7.05 -3.98
CA ARG A 27 1.49 -7.09 -4.84
C ARG A 27 0.38 -6.17 -4.32
N GLN A 28 0.08 -6.23 -3.03
CA GLN A 28 -0.94 -5.37 -2.42
C GLN A 28 -0.53 -3.89 -2.47
N ALA A 29 0.74 -3.56 -2.25
CA ALA A 29 1.23 -2.18 -2.31
C ALA A 29 1.16 -1.60 -3.73
N LYS A 30 1.46 -2.38 -4.77
CA LYS A 30 1.27 -1.99 -6.18
C LYS A 30 -0.20 -1.72 -6.49
N ILE A 31 -1.10 -2.54 -5.95
CA ILE A 31 -2.55 -2.31 -6.08
C ILE A 31 -2.96 -1.00 -5.39
N ILE A 32 -2.52 -0.78 -4.15
CA ILE A 32 -2.81 0.45 -3.40
C ILE A 32 -2.33 1.68 -4.18
N GLN A 33 -1.13 1.60 -4.75
CA GLN A 33 -0.56 2.67 -5.56
C GLN A 33 -1.39 2.97 -6.81
N ALA A 34 -1.81 1.95 -7.56
CA ALA A 34 -2.60 2.14 -8.76
C ALA A 34 -3.93 2.86 -8.44
N GLU A 35 -4.63 2.44 -7.39
CA GLU A 35 -5.91 3.04 -6.98
C GLU A 35 -5.75 4.50 -6.53
N ILE A 36 -4.69 4.79 -5.74
CA ILE A 36 -4.42 6.15 -5.28
C ILE A 36 -3.96 7.04 -6.46
N ALA A 37 -3.17 6.51 -7.38
CA ALA A 37 -2.72 7.23 -8.57
C ALA A 37 -3.89 7.53 -9.51
N GLU A 38 -4.78 6.57 -9.75
CA GLU A 38 -5.98 6.76 -10.57
C GLU A 38 -6.89 7.85 -10.00
N HIS A 39 -7.14 7.83 -8.69
CA HIS A 39 -8.10 8.75 -8.09
C HIS A 39 -7.55 10.15 -7.79
N TRP A 40 -6.29 10.28 -7.35
CA TRP A 40 -5.70 11.57 -6.94
C TRP A 40 -4.47 12.01 -7.73
N GLN A 41 -4.08 11.27 -8.78
CA GLN A 41 -2.86 11.53 -9.56
C GLN A 41 -1.59 11.57 -8.68
N ARG A 42 -1.55 10.73 -7.63
CA ARG A 42 -0.42 10.60 -6.70
C ARG A 42 0.35 9.31 -6.96
N GLU A 43 1.21 9.36 -7.97
CA GLU A 43 1.97 8.20 -8.46
C GLU A 43 2.98 7.64 -7.45
N THR A 44 3.47 8.49 -6.53
CA THR A 44 4.51 8.10 -5.55
C THR A 44 3.97 8.10 -4.11
N PRO A 45 4.31 7.07 -3.31
CA PRO A 45 3.90 6.97 -1.90
C PRO A 45 4.31 8.14 -1.02
N TRP A 46 5.40 8.85 -1.35
CA TRP A 46 5.89 10.00 -0.60
C TRP A 46 4.86 11.12 -0.44
N THR A 47 3.93 11.24 -1.39
CA THR A 47 2.90 12.29 -1.41
C THR A 47 1.59 11.85 -0.74
N TRP A 48 1.51 10.61 -0.27
CA TRP A 48 0.28 10.08 0.29
C TRP A 48 -0.04 10.66 1.67
N GLN A 49 -1.32 10.71 1.98
CA GLN A 49 -1.87 11.24 3.22
C GLN A 49 -2.88 10.24 3.80
N ARG A 50 -3.20 10.39 5.09
CA ARG A 50 -4.15 9.51 5.80
C ARG A 50 -5.50 9.38 5.07
N LYS A 51 -6.00 10.47 4.48
CA LYS A 51 -7.24 10.46 3.71
C LYS A 51 -7.22 9.50 2.51
N HIS A 52 -6.07 9.32 1.85
CA HIS A 52 -5.96 8.41 0.71
C HIS A 52 -6.09 6.96 1.17
N VAL A 53 -5.52 6.65 2.34
CA VAL A 53 -5.61 5.32 2.96
C VAL A 53 -7.03 5.03 3.42
N ILE A 54 -7.69 5.98 4.11
CA ILE A 54 -9.07 5.82 4.57
C ILE A 54 -10.01 5.56 3.38
N TRP A 55 -9.96 6.40 2.35
CA TRP A 55 -10.79 6.21 1.17
C TRP A 55 -10.52 4.87 0.46
N LEU A 56 -9.27 4.39 0.43
CA LEU A 56 -8.98 3.08 -0.13
C LEU A 56 -9.65 1.97 0.72
N LEU A 57 -9.56 2.06 2.05
CA LEU A 57 -10.23 1.13 2.96
C LEU A 57 -11.76 1.18 2.83
N GLU A 58 -12.34 2.31 2.44
CA GLU A 58 -13.77 2.39 2.16
C GLU A 58 -14.09 1.80 0.78
N LYS A 59 -13.30 2.13 -0.25
CA LYS A 59 -13.57 1.76 -1.65
C LYS A 59 -13.31 0.29 -1.96
N ARG A 60 -12.12 -0.22 -1.59
CA ARG A 60 -11.66 -1.57 -1.96
C ARG A 60 -12.22 -2.67 -1.07
N LEU A 61 -12.61 -2.29 0.13
CA LEU A 61 -12.72 -3.21 1.27
C LEU A 61 -14.15 -3.27 1.84
N ALA A 62 -15.05 -2.36 1.48
CA ALA A 62 -16.47 -2.43 1.87
C ALA A 62 -17.19 -3.74 1.47
N GLN A 63 -16.69 -4.47 0.47
CA GLN A 63 -17.29 -5.72 -0.01
C GLN A 63 -16.36 -6.95 0.16
N ARG A 64 -15.26 -6.83 0.91
CA ARG A 64 -14.27 -7.91 1.06
C ARG A 64 -14.37 -8.58 2.42
N SER A 65 -13.98 -9.85 2.48
CA SER A 65 -13.95 -10.61 3.72
C SER A 65 -12.96 -10.02 4.73
N ASN A 66 -13.23 -10.20 6.03
CA ASN A 66 -12.34 -9.76 7.11
C ASN A 66 -10.90 -10.26 6.96
N ALA A 67 -10.70 -11.47 6.43
CA ALA A 67 -9.36 -12.00 6.13
C ALA A 67 -8.64 -11.17 5.05
N THR A 68 -9.35 -10.73 4.02
CA THR A 68 -8.80 -9.85 2.99
C THR A 68 -8.45 -8.48 3.58
N LEU A 69 -9.37 -7.90 4.37
CA LEU A 69 -9.15 -6.64 5.09
C LEU A 69 -7.86 -6.70 5.92
N TYR A 70 -7.70 -7.78 6.68
CA TYR A 70 -6.56 -8.00 7.56
C TYR A 70 -5.22 -7.94 6.82
N TYR A 71 -5.10 -8.63 5.67
CA TYR A 71 -3.85 -8.60 4.91
C TYR A 71 -3.55 -7.23 4.28
N TYR A 72 -4.58 -6.50 3.82
CA TYR A 72 -4.39 -5.13 3.34
C TYR A 72 -3.95 -4.19 4.46
N LEU A 73 -4.51 -4.31 5.66
CA LEU A 73 -4.08 -3.55 6.84
C LEU A 73 -2.62 -3.84 7.20
N LEU A 74 -2.17 -5.11 7.14
CA LEU A 74 -0.76 -5.43 7.35
C LEU A 74 0.16 -4.74 6.33
N THR A 75 -0.23 -4.69 5.06
CA THR A 75 0.52 -3.96 4.02
C THR A 75 0.51 -2.45 4.28
N LEU A 76 -0.60 -1.88 4.70
CA LEU A 76 -0.69 -0.45 5.05
C LEU A 76 0.19 -0.09 6.24
N ARG A 77 0.33 -0.96 7.25
CA ARG A 77 1.27 -0.76 8.36
C ARG A 77 2.73 -0.71 7.88
N LEU A 78 3.11 -1.54 6.91
CA LEU A 78 4.45 -1.50 6.33
C LEU A 78 4.70 -0.20 5.55
N LEU A 79 3.71 0.25 4.77
CA LEU A 79 3.77 1.53 4.06
C LEU A 79 3.87 2.71 5.03
N ALA A 80 3.04 2.73 6.07
CA ALA A 80 3.04 3.73 7.12
C ALA A 80 4.39 3.78 7.85
N ARG A 81 4.95 2.61 8.19
CA ARG A 81 6.30 2.49 8.77
C ARG A 81 7.38 3.04 7.83
N ARG A 82 7.33 2.70 6.54
CA ARG A 82 8.30 3.18 5.55
C ARG A 82 8.24 4.69 5.33
N LEU A 83 7.06 5.28 5.46
CA LEU A 83 6.81 6.71 5.28
C LEU A 83 6.88 7.51 6.59
N GLU A 84 7.13 6.83 7.72
CA GLU A 84 7.13 7.41 9.06
C GLU A 84 5.81 8.15 9.36
N LYS A 85 4.68 7.51 9.05
CA LYS A 85 3.33 8.07 9.26
C LYS A 85 2.51 7.22 10.23
N SER A 86 1.65 7.87 11.00
CA SER A 86 0.69 7.24 11.92
C SER A 86 -0.70 7.14 11.29
N TRP A 87 -0.87 6.26 10.29
CA TRP A 87 -2.14 6.09 9.57
C TRP A 87 -3.03 4.97 10.09
N VAL A 88 -2.42 3.94 10.67
CA VAL A 88 -3.05 2.69 11.14
C VAL A 88 -2.76 2.50 12.61
#